data_AF-A0A497AQQ7-F1
#
_entry.id   AF-A0A497AQQ7-F1
#
_cell.length_a   1.000
_cell.length_b   1.000
_cell.length_c   1.000
_cell.angle_alpha   90.00
_cell.angle_beta   90.00
_cell.angle_gamma   90.00
#
_symmetry.space_group_name_H-M   'P 1'
#
loop_
_entity.id
_entity.type
_entity.pdbx_description
1 polymer ?
#
loop_
_entity_poly.entity_id
_entity_poly.type
_entity_poly.pdbx_seq_one_letter_code
_entity_poly.pdbx_strand_id
1 'polypeptide(L)'
;MAPEDLAGIPIVSVVGKSNVGKTTLLEKLIAELKQRGYRVGTIKHDVHGFDIDHPGKDSWRLAQAGSDAVVIASPQKLALIKRLEGELSLDEVASYIPDVDIILTEGYKRADKPKIEVYRQGVGDELLCSSDELVAVVTDVALDIPVPQFDLNDVSGLADFIEEKFLKHRSHPRVSVLVDGKGVPIFKEFTRNIIARTIKGMASALHGGEGQYIVIKVDYGKAAEEEGE
;
A
#
# COMPACT_ATOMS: atom_id res chain seq x y z
N MET A 1 -23.43 -12.07 6.88
CA MET A 1 -22.89 -11.13 7.88
C MET A 1 -21.38 -11.16 7.70
N ALA A 2 -20.82 -10.18 7.00
CA ALA A 2 -19.39 -10.14 6.73
C ALA A 2 -18.62 -9.79 8.02
N PRO A 3 -17.42 -10.32 8.25
CA PRO A 3 -16.66 -10.01 9.45
C PRO A 3 -16.24 -8.54 9.42
N GLU A 4 -16.71 -7.79 10.42
CA GLU A 4 -16.23 -6.45 10.75
C GLU A 4 -14.74 -6.51 11.19
N ASP A 5 -13.93 -5.64 10.59
CA ASP A 5 -12.68 -5.07 11.12
C ASP A 5 -11.61 -6.00 11.74
N LEU A 6 -10.98 -6.83 10.91
CA LEU A 6 -9.57 -7.18 11.08
C LEU A 6 -8.78 -6.39 10.02
N ALA A 7 -8.22 -5.24 10.43
CA ALA A 7 -7.75 -4.18 9.56
C ALA A 7 -6.47 -4.55 8.76
N GLY A 8 -6.65 -5.30 7.67
CA GLY A 8 -5.67 -5.37 6.58
C GLY A 8 -5.58 -4.04 5.84
N ILE A 9 -4.45 -3.77 5.19
CA ILE A 9 -4.22 -2.55 4.39
C ILE A 9 -5.35 -2.42 3.33
N PRO A 10 -6.04 -1.27 3.22
CA PRO A 10 -7.09 -1.10 2.23
C PRO A 10 -6.54 -1.25 0.81
N ILE A 11 -7.27 -1.98 -0.03
CA ILE A 11 -6.95 -2.21 -1.43
C ILE A 11 -8.05 -1.58 -2.28
N VAL A 12 -7.65 -0.71 -3.21
CA VAL A 12 -8.58 -0.06 -4.16
C VAL A 12 -8.12 -0.34 -5.58
N SER A 13 -8.99 -0.94 -6.38
CA SER A 13 -8.68 -1.34 -7.75
C SER A 13 -9.06 -0.26 -8.75
N VAL A 14 -8.10 0.20 -9.54
CA VAL A 14 -8.34 1.06 -10.70
C VAL A 14 -8.50 0.18 -11.94
N VAL A 15 -9.72 0.18 -12.47
CA VAL A 15 -10.14 -0.65 -13.61
C VAL A 15 -10.56 0.21 -14.79
N GLY A 16 -10.84 -0.44 -15.93
CA GLY A 16 -11.21 0.22 -17.18
C GLY A 16 -10.65 -0.50 -18.41
N LYS A 17 -11.04 -0.04 -19.59
CA LYS A 17 -10.54 -0.56 -20.88
C LYS A 17 -9.03 -0.31 -21.04
N SER A 18 -8.41 -1.04 -21.96
CA SER A 18 -7.00 -0.80 -22.32
C SER A 18 -6.85 0.61 -22.91
N ASN A 19 -5.72 1.28 -22.65
CA ASN A 19 -5.42 2.64 -23.12
C ASN A 19 -6.38 3.77 -22.69
N VAL A 20 -7.26 3.54 -21.71
CA VAL A 20 -8.17 4.58 -21.17
C VAL A 20 -7.48 5.61 -20.25
N GLY A 21 -6.21 5.35 -19.88
CA GLY A 21 -5.42 6.25 -19.01
C GLY A 21 -5.33 5.84 -17.54
N LYS A 22 -5.56 4.54 -17.20
CA LYS A 22 -5.43 4.01 -15.82
C LYS A 22 -4.08 4.32 -15.19
N THR A 23 -2.99 4.00 -15.89
CA THR A 23 -1.62 4.23 -15.39
C THR A 23 -1.39 5.72 -15.15
N THR A 24 -1.81 6.59 -16.07
CA THR A 24 -1.68 8.04 -15.90
C THR A 24 -2.48 8.57 -14.71
N LEU A 25 -3.70 8.06 -14.48
CA LEU A 25 -4.48 8.41 -13.29
C LEU A 25 -3.75 7.95 -12.02
N LEU A 26 -3.28 6.70 -12.00
CA LEU A 26 -2.55 6.13 -10.86
C LEU A 26 -1.29 6.93 -10.54
N GLU A 27 -0.48 7.30 -11.52
CA GLU A 27 0.72 8.12 -11.32
C GLU A 27 0.40 9.43 -10.60
N LYS A 28 -0.64 10.14 -11.06
CA LYS A 28 -1.06 11.41 -10.44
C LYS A 28 -1.63 11.18 -9.03
N LEU A 29 -2.48 10.17 -8.86
CA LEU A 29 -3.09 9.85 -7.58
C LEU A 29 -2.06 9.41 -6.53
N ILE A 30 -1.06 8.62 -6.94
CA ILE A 30 0.06 8.24 -6.08
C ILE A 30 0.82 9.50 -5.66
N ALA A 31 1.16 10.39 -6.60
CA ALA A 31 1.87 11.63 -6.28
C ALA A 31 1.09 12.49 -5.26
N GLU A 32 -0.22 12.65 -5.45
CA GLU A 32 -1.10 13.38 -4.55
C GLU A 32 -1.14 12.75 -3.15
N LEU A 33 -1.42 11.44 -3.04
CA LEU A 33 -1.45 10.74 -1.74
C LEU A 33 -0.09 10.75 -1.04
N LYS A 34 1.01 10.66 -1.79
CA LYS A 34 2.38 10.78 -1.26
C LYS A 34 2.63 12.19 -0.71
N GLN A 35 2.19 13.23 -1.40
CA GLN A 35 2.29 14.63 -0.94
C GLN A 35 1.52 14.85 0.37
N ARG A 36 0.40 14.14 0.54
CA ARG A 36 -0.41 14.16 1.78
C ARG A 36 0.14 13.29 2.91
N GLY A 37 1.28 12.61 2.71
CA GLY A 37 2.01 11.87 3.75
C GLY A 37 1.72 10.37 3.82
N TYR A 38 0.86 9.85 2.94
CA TYR A 38 0.56 8.41 2.91
C TYR A 38 1.72 7.59 2.33
N ARG A 39 1.86 6.36 2.78
CA ARG A 39 2.63 5.31 2.11
C ARG A 39 1.68 4.56 1.19
N VAL A 40 2.03 4.50 -0.08
CA VAL A 40 1.19 3.91 -1.12
C VAL A 40 1.93 2.71 -1.69
N GLY A 41 1.28 1.55 -1.68
CA GLY A 41 1.70 0.36 -2.42
C GLY A 41 0.97 0.29 -3.76
N THR A 42 1.58 -0.33 -4.76
CA THR A 42 0.96 -0.54 -6.06
C THR A 42 1.09 -1.97 -6.52
N ILE A 43 0.02 -2.54 -7.06
CA ILE A 43 0.04 -3.85 -7.70
C ILE A 43 -0.47 -3.71 -9.13
N LYS A 44 0.29 -4.19 -10.10
CA LYS A 44 -0.15 -4.27 -11.50
C LYS A 44 -0.39 -5.74 -11.87
N HIS A 45 -1.57 -6.03 -12.41
CA HIS A 45 -1.89 -7.35 -12.93
C HIS A 45 -1.66 -7.40 -14.43
N ASP A 46 -0.72 -8.26 -14.87
CA ASP A 46 -0.51 -8.55 -16.28
C ASP A 46 -0.93 -10.00 -16.58
N VAL A 47 -2.02 -10.16 -17.31
CA VAL A 47 -2.58 -11.47 -17.67
C VAL A 47 -1.73 -12.24 -18.67
N HIS A 48 -0.77 -11.59 -19.33
CA HIS A 48 0.12 -12.21 -20.31
C HIS A 48 1.47 -12.62 -19.71
N GLY A 49 1.69 -12.35 -18.42
CA GLY A 49 2.98 -12.49 -17.77
C GLY A 49 3.92 -11.33 -18.07
N PHE A 50 5.01 -11.25 -17.31
CA PHE A 50 6.01 -10.19 -17.46
C PHE A 50 7.40 -10.70 -17.05
N ASP A 51 8.44 -10.05 -17.54
CA ASP A 51 9.81 -10.23 -17.07
C ASP A 51 10.35 -8.86 -16.61
N ILE A 52 10.94 -8.82 -15.42
CA ILE A 52 11.57 -7.62 -14.86
C ILE A 52 13.09 -7.70 -14.88
N ASP A 53 13.64 -8.87 -15.19
CA ASP A 53 15.08 -9.10 -15.21
C ASP A 53 15.59 -9.20 -16.65
N HIS A 54 16.91 -9.22 -16.81
CA HIS A 54 17.54 -9.27 -18.12
C HIS A 54 18.29 -10.59 -18.33
N PRO A 55 18.03 -11.30 -19.45
CA PRO A 55 18.73 -12.53 -19.78
C PRO A 55 20.25 -12.40 -19.65
N GLY A 56 20.87 -13.36 -18.96
CA GLY A 56 22.31 -13.42 -18.79
C GLY A 56 22.89 -12.59 -17.64
N LYS A 57 22.09 -11.79 -16.90
CA LYS A 57 22.50 -11.16 -15.63
C LYS A 57 22.55 -12.19 -14.49
N ASP A 58 23.23 -11.85 -13.40
CA ASP A 58 23.45 -12.78 -12.29
C ASP A 58 22.14 -13.21 -11.63
N SER A 59 21.23 -12.27 -11.35
CA SER A 59 19.90 -12.58 -10.79
C SER A 59 19.09 -13.49 -11.71
N TRP A 60 19.13 -13.26 -13.02
CA TRP A 60 18.46 -14.11 -14.01
C TRP A 60 19.07 -15.52 -14.03
N ARG A 61 20.40 -15.64 -13.99
CA ARG A 61 21.08 -16.94 -13.93
C ARG A 61 20.74 -17.71 -12.66
N LEU A 62 20.63 -17.03 -11.51
CA LEU A 62 20.20 -17.63 -10.25
C LEU A 62 18.76 -18.16 -10.31
N ALA A 63 17.84 -17.41 -10.93
CA ALA A 63 16.48 -17.87 -11.15
C ALA A 63 16.44 -19.11 -12.07
N GLN A 64 17.15 -19.05 -13.20
CA GLN A 64 17.22 -20.16 -14.17
C GLN A 64 17.93 -21.40 -13.64
N ALA A 65 18.82 -21.26 -12.66
CA ALA A 65 19.43 -22.37 -11.95
C ALA A 65 18.43 -23.18 -11.09
N GLY A 66 17.20 -22.68 -10.92
CA GLY A 66 16.12 -23.35 -10.20
C GLY A 66 15.84 -22.77 -8.82
N SER A 67 16.25 -21.53 -8.53
CA SER A 67 15.90 -20.88 -7.27
C SER A 67 14.40 -20.62 -7.20
N ASP A 68 13.73 -21.04 -6.12
CA ASP A 68 12.31 -20.75 -5.89
C ASP A 68 12.07 -19.25 -5.62
N ALA A 69 13.08 -18.56 -5.10
CA ALA A 69 13.09 -17.11 -4.94
C ALA A 69 14.49 -16.54 -5.13
N VAL A 70 14.56 -15.36 -5.76
CA VAL A 70 15.76 -14.54 -5.89
C VAL A 70 15.47 -13.17 -5.30
N VAL A 71 16.31 -12.72 -4.37
CA VAL A 71 16.21 -11.39 -3.75
C VAL A 71 17.43 -10.56 -4.15
N ILE A 72 17.17 -9.40 -4.75
CA ILE A 72 18.19 -8.40 -5.10
C ILE A 72 18.03 -7.25 -4.12
N ALA A 73 19.08 -6.94 -3.36
CA ALA A 73 19.03 -5.89 -2.35
C ALA A 73 20.15 -4.85 -2.57
N SER A 74 19.81 -3.58 -2.39
CA SER A 74 20.74 -2.46 -2.28
C SER A 74 20.27 -1.51 -1.15
N PRO A 75 21.08 -0.51 -0.75
CA PRO A 75 20.67 0.43 0.30
C PRO A 75 19.39 1.22 0.00
N GLN A 76 18.97 1.31 -1.27
CA GLN A 76 17.80 2.11 -1.69
C GLN A 76 16.64 1.27 -2.22
N LYS A 77 16.85 -0.01 -2.58
CA LYS A 77 15.81 -0.82 -3.21
C LYS A 77 15.99 -2.31 -2.95
N LEU A 78 14.85 -3.01 -2.95
CA LEU A 78 14.78 -4.47 -2.92
C LEU A 78 13.88 -4.92 -4.06
N ALA A 79 14.29 -5.97 -4.76
CA ALA A 79 13.45 -6.69 -5.72
C ALA A 79 13.37 -8.16 -5.31
N LEU A 80 12.17 -8.72 -5.37
CA LEU A 80 11.89 -10.13 -5.14
C LEU A 80 11.34 -10.72 -6.45
N ILE A 81 12.03 -11.73 -6.97
CA ILE A 81 11.54 -12.58 -8.05
C ILE A 81 11.21 -13.92 -7.41
N LYS A 82 9.95 -14.34 -7.48
CA LYS A 82 9.49 -15.59 -6.89
C LYS A 82 8.87 -16.47 -7.98
N ARG A 83 9.31 -17.73 -8.04
CA ARG A 83 8.68 -18.73 -8.89
C ARG A 83 7.34 -19.11 -8.29
N LEU A 84 6.29 -19.10 -9.10
CA LEU A 84 4.95 -19.48 -8.69
C LEU A 84 4.55 -20.77 -9.39
N GLU A 85 3.86 -21.66 -8.65
CA GLU A 85 3.24 -22.87 -9.22
C GLU A 85 1.84 -22.59 -9.79
N GLY A 86 1.26 -21.44 -9.44
CA GLY A 86 -0.06 -21.00 -9.89
C GLY A 86 -0.28 -19.51 -9.61
N GLU A 87 -1.38 -18.96 -10.12
CA GLU A 87 -1.75 -17.56 -9.92
C GLU A 87 -2.14 -17.31 -8.46
N LEU A 88 -1.56 -16.27 -7.87
CA LEU A 88 -1.90 -15.83 -6.51
C LEU A 88 -3.15 -14.95 -6.54
N SER A 89 -3.98 -15.07 -5.50
CA SER A 89 -5.04 -14.10 -5.23
C SER A 89 -4.46 -12.71 -4.93
N LEU A 90 -5.28 -11.67 -5.11
CA LEU A 90 -4.86 -10.30 -4.82
C LEU A 90 -4.44 -10.11 -3.36
N ASP A 91 -5.11 -10.77 -2.41
CA ASP A 91 -4.75 -10.70 -0.99
C ASP A 91 -3.39 -11.37 -0.71
N GLU A 92 -3.07 -12.48 -1.38
CA GLU A 92 -1.76 -13.12 -1.29
C GLU A 92 -0.67 -12.24 -1.89
N VAL A 93 -0.90 -11.58 -3.03
CA VAL A 93 0.06 -10.63 -3.61
C VAL A 93 0.26 -9.41 -2.71
N ALA A 94 -0.81 -8.88 -2.13
CA ALA A 94 -0.76 -7.74 -1.21
C ALA A 94 0.08 -8.04 0.05
N SER A 95 0.17 -9.30 0.48
CA SER A 95 1.01 -9.69 1.62
C SER A 95 2.51 -9.42 1.44
N TYR A 96 2.98 -9.26 0.19
CA TYR A 96 4.37 -8.91 -0.12
C TYR A 96 4.66 -7.41 -0.04
N ILE A 97 3.64 -6.56 0.19
CA ILE A 97 3.78 -5.10 0.29
C ILE A 97 3.38 -4.65 1.70
N PRO A 98 4.16 -5.01 2.74
CA PRO A 98 3.90 -4.55 4.09
C PRO A 98 4.15 -3.04 4.20
N ASP A 99 3.72 -2.47 5.33
CA ASP A 99 4.10 -1.11 5.72
C ASP A 99 3.70 -0.01 4.74
N VAL A 100 2.54 -0.15 4.11
CA VAL A 100 1.85 0.94 3.41
C VAL A 100 0.49 1.21 4.05
N ASP A 101 -0.09 2.38 3.78
CA ASP A 101 -1.40 2.75 4.34
C ASP A 101 -2.54 2.44 3.36
N ILE A 102 -2.24 2.30 2.07
CA ILE A 102 -3.17 1.88 1.02
C ILE A 102 -2.41 1.17 -0.10
N ILE A 103 -3.07 0.20 -0.73
CA ILE A 103 -2.61 -0.45 -1.96
C ILE A 103 -3.56 -0.06 -3.08
N LEU A 104 -3.00 0.48 -4.17
CA LEU A 104 -3.72 0.77 -5.40
C LEU A 104 -3.39 -0.31 -6.42
N THR A 105 -4.39 -0.84 -7.12
CA THR A 105 -4.13 -1.84 -8.17
C THR A 105 -4.46 -1.32 -9.55
N GLU A 106 -3.63 -1.65 -10.54
CA GLU A 106 -4.02 -1.56 -11.94
C GLU A 106 -4.42 -2.97 -12.43
N GLY A 107 -5.71 -3.18 -12.71
CA GLY A 107 -6.23 -4.49 -13.10
C GLY A 107 -6.99 -5.19 -11.98
N TYR A 108 -6.86 -6.53 -11.87
CA TYR A 108 -7.65 -7.36 -10.95
C TYR A 108 -9.16 -7.13 -11.05
N LYS A 109 -9.68 -7.03 -12.29
CA LYS A 109 -11.09 -6.71 -12.59
C LYS A 109 -12.09 -7.66 -11.92
N ARG A 110 -11.69 -8.91 -11.67
CA ARG A 110 -12.50 -9.95 -11.05
C ARG A 110 -12.30 -10.07 -9.53
N ALA A 111 -11.39 -9.29 -8.95
CA ALA A 111 -11.19 -9.33 -7.52
C ALA A 111 -12.36 -8.65 -6.79
N ASP A 112 -12.74 -9.23 -5.67
CA ASP A 112 -13.75 -8.67 -4.77
C ASP A 112 -13.11 -7.58 -3.89
N LYS A 113 -12.82 -6.43 -4.50
CA LYS A 113 -12.29 -5.22 -3.85
C LYS A 113 -13.02 -3.98 -4.37
N PRO A 114 -13.05 -2.87 -3.60
CA PRO A 114 -13.55 -1.59 -4.06
C PRO A 114 -12.93 -1.17 -5.40
N LYS A 115 -13.77 -0.82 -6.38
CA LYS A 115 -13.30 -0.48 -7.73
C LYS A 115 -13.58 0.97 -8.09
N ILE A 116 -12.57 1.64 -8.64
CA ILE A 116 -12.71 2.92 -9.33
C ILE A 116 -12.53 2.62 -10.82
N GLU A 117 -13.55 2.88 -11.62
CA GLU A 117 -13.46 2.67 -13.05
C GLU A 117 -13.07 3.96 -13.79
N VAL A 118 -12.07 3.87 -14.65
CA VAL A 118 -11.72 4.93 -15.60
C VAL A 118 -12.47 4.68 -16.91
N TYR A 119 -13.35 5.60 -17.25
CA TYR A 119 -14.16 5.54 -18.47
C TYR A 119 -13.95 6.79 -19.31
N ARG A 120 -13.69 6.60 -20.61
CA ARG A 120 -13.66 7.70 -21.59
C ARG A 120 -14.56 7.36 -22.75
N GLN A 121 -15.42 8.30 -23.13
CA GLN A 121 -16.34 8.09 -24.27
C GLN A 121 -15.60 7.75 -25.56
N GLY A 122 -14.41 8.35 -25.79
CA GLY A 122 -13.59 8.10 -26.98
C GLY A 122 -12.86 6.75 -27.02
N VAL A 123 -12.90 5.95 -25.94
CA VAL A 123 -12.19 4.65 -25.85
C VAL A 123 -13.14 3.46 -25.86
N GLY A 124 -14.40 3.66 -25.46
CA GLY A 124 -15.44 2.64 -25.63
C GLY A 124 -16.80 3.08 -25.14
N ASP A 125 -17.80 2.24 -25.43
CA ASP A 125 -19.20 2.66 -25.35
C ASP A 125 -19.89 2.36 -24.01
N GLU A 126 -19.23 1.63 -23.12
CA GLU A 126 -19.81 1.16 -21.86
C GLU A 126 -18.76 1.00 -20.76
N LEU A 127 -19.23 1.03 -19.51
CA LEU A 127 -18.48 0.62 -18.33
C LEU A 127 -18.20 -0.89 -18.38
N LEU A 128 -17.05 -1.26 -17.82
CA LEU A 128 -16.58 -2.62 -17.70
C LEU A 128 -17.22 -3.35 -16.53
N CYS A 129 -17.44 -2.64 -15.42
CA CYS A 129 -18.05 -3.16 -14.20
C CYS A 129 -19.49 -2.65 -14.06
N SER A 130 -20.34 -3.44 -13.40
CA SER A 130 -21.66 -2.97 -13.01
C SER A 130 -21.55 -1.93 -11.90
N SER A 131 -22.51 -1.01 -11.83
CA SER A 131 -22.47 0.12 -10.90
C SER A 131 -22.42 -0.28 -9.42
N ASP A 132 -22.92 -1.46 -9.06
CA ASP A 132 -22.91 -2.01 -7.70
C ASP A 132 -21.52 -2.52 -7.28
N GLU A 133 -20.61 -2.77 -8.22
CA GLU A 133 -19.20 -3.10 -7.93
C GLU A 133 -18.31 -1.86 -7.75
N LEU A 134 -18.80 -0.68 -8.14
CA LEU A 134 -18.03 0.55 -8.23
C LEU A 134 -18.20 1.40 -6.97
N VAL A 135 -17.09 1.96 -6.50
CA VAL A 135 -17.11 3.00 -5.46
C VAL A 135 -17.06 4.40 -6.04
N ALA A 136 -16.54 4.56 -7.25
CA ALA A 136 -16.51 5.81 -8.02
C ALA A 136 -16.20 5.54 -9.51
N VAL A 137 -16.45 6.53 -10.36
CA VAL A 137 -16.03 6.56 -11.76
C VAL A 137 -15.20 7.82 -12.03
N VAL A 138 -14.16 7.68 -12.85
CA VAL A 138 -13.32 8.78 -13.32
C VAL A 138 -13.51 8.91 -14.83
N THR A 139 -14.09 10.03 -15.29
CA THR A 139 -14.61 10.13 -16.66
C THR A 139 -14.60 11.55 -17.24
N ASP A 140 -14.71 11.63 -18.57
CA ASP A 140 -14.84 12.85 -19.37
C ASP A 140 -16.29 13.17 -19.78
N VAL A 141 -17.26 12.34 -19.37
CA VAL A 141 -18.67 12.51 -19.70
C VAL A 141 -19.55 12.19 -18.48
N ALA A 142 -20.66 12.91 -18.33
CA ALA A 142 -21.61 12.59 -17.27
C ALA A 142 -22.35 11.28 -17.57
N LEU A 143 -22.34 10.36 -16.61
CA LEU A 143 -23.04 9.08 -16.67
C LEU A 143 -24.24 9.08 -15.72
N ASP A 144 -25.33 8.41 -16.11
CA ASP A 144 -26.52 8.25 -15.25
C ASP A 144 -26.38 7.01 -14.36
N ILE A 145 -25.51 7.09 -13.35
CA ILE A 145 -25.19 6.00 -12.43
C ILE A 145 -25.13 6.50 -10.98
N PRO A 146 -25.51 5.69 -9.99
CA PRO A 146 -25.65 6.11 -8.59
C PRO A 146 -24.31 6.09 -7.83
N VAL A 147 -23.19 6.36 -8.49
CA VAL A 147 -21.86 6.39 -7.86
C VAL A 147 -21.18 7.75 -8.10
N PRO A 148 -20.32 8.23 -7.18
CA PRO A 148 -19.55 9.45 -7.37
C PRO A 148 -18.75 9.44 -8.68
N GLN A 149 -18.76 10.57 -9.37
CA GLN A 149 -18.04 10.77 -10.63
C GLN A 149 -17.02 11.90 -10.47
N PHE A 150 -15.83 11.70 -11.00
CA PHE A 150 -14.73 12.67 -10.97
C PHE A 150 -14.24 12.94 -12.39
N ASP A 151 -13.86 14.19 -12.68
CA ASP A 151 -13.15 14.53 -13.91
C ASP A 151 -11.79 13.84 -13.95
N LEU A 152 -11.30 13.50 -15.15
CA LEU A 152 -9.98 12.91 -15.36
C LEU A 152 -8.82 13.72 -14.76
N ASN A 153 -9.01 15.02 -14.53
CA ASN A 153 -8.03 15.93 -13.93
C ASN A 153 -8.33 16.27 -12.47
N ASP A 154 -9.48 15.87 -11.92
CA ASP A 154 -9.83 16.09 -10.52
C ASP A 154 -9.21 15.02 -9.59
N VAL A 155 -7.88 14.97 -9.61
CA VAL A 155 -7.11 14.02 -8.80
C VAL A 155 -7.21 14.35 -7.31
N SER A 156 -7.30 15.64 -6.97
CA SER A 156 -7.44 16.09 -5.58
C SER A 156 -8.80 15.65 -5.01
N GLY A 157 -9.90 15.84 -5.74
CA GLY A 157 -11.22 15.39 -5.31
C GLY A 157 -11.31 13.87 -5.17
N LEU A 158 -10.67 13.13 -6.09
CA LEU A 158 -10.58 11.67 -5.98
C LEU A 158 -9.76 11.24 -4.74
N ALA A 159 -8.66 11.91 -4.45
CA ALA A 159 -7.85 11.64 -3.26
C ALA A 159 -8.62 11.96 -1.97
N ASP A 160 -9.38 13.06 -1.92
CA ASP A 160 -10.24 13.40 -0.78
C ASP A 160 -11.27 12.31 -0.50
N PHE A 161 -11.90 11.80 -1.56
CA PHE A 161 -12.85 10.70 -1.48
C PHE A 161 -12.20 9.41 -0.96
N ILE A 162 -11.03 9.04 -1.49
CA ILE A 162 -10.29 7.85 -1.04
C ILE A 162 -9.91 7.97 0.43
N GLU A 163 -9.45 9.15 0.86
CA GLU A 163 -9.08 9.38 2.24
C GLU A 163 -10.26 9.23 3.19
N GLU A 164 -11.36 9.92 2.91
CA GLU A 164 -12.58 9.85 3.72
C GLU A 164 -13.05 8.40 3.85
N LYS A 165 -13.09 7.67 2.73
CA LYS A 165 -13.71 6.35 2.66
C LYS A 165 -12.82 5.23 3.19
N PHE A 166 -11.50 5.33 3.02
CA PHE A 166 -10.59 4.19 3.26
C PHE A 166 -9.48 4.48 4.27
N LEU A 167 -9.13 5.75 4.54
CA LEU A 167 -7.93 6.10 5.31
C LEU A 167 -8.23 6.81 6.65
N LYS A 168 -9.24 7.68 6.73
CA LYS A 168 -9.50 8.52 7.92
C LYS A 168 -9.88 7.74 9.18
N HIS A 169 -10.42 6.54 9.04
CA HIS A 169 -10.74 5.67 10.18
C HIS A 169 -9.60 4.73 10.59
N ARG A 170 -8.44 4.84 9.93
CA ARG A 170 -7.30 3.92 10.09
C ARG A 170 -6.00 4.69 10.32
N SER A 171 -5.96 5.51 11.38
CA SER A 171 -4.69 6.07 11.86
C SER A 171 -3.94 5.03 12.68
N HIS A 172 -3.49 3.94 12.05
CA HIS A 172 -2.61 2.99 12.73
C HIS A 172 -1.27 3.69 12.99
N PRO A 173 -0.88 3.85 14.26
CA PRO A 173 0.37 4.51 14.58
C PRO A 173 1.52 3.69 14.00
N ARG A 174 2.40 4.34 13.24
CA ARG A 174 3.63 3.70 12.79
C ARG A 174 4.60 3.63 13.96
N VAL A 175 4.97 2.41 14.33
CA VAL A 175 5.92 2.18 15.42
C VAL A 175 7.16 1.53 14.83
N SER A 176 8.30 2.16 15.06
CA SER A 176 9.62 1.59 14.80
C SER A 176 10.33 1.47 16.14
N VAL A 177 10.81 0.26 16.45
CA VAL A 177 11.62 0.02 17.64
C VAL A 177 13.04 -0.28 17.18
N LEU A 178 14.01 0.39 17.78
CA LEU A 178 15.44 0.22 17.54
C LEU A 178 16.08 -0.25 18.84
N VAL A 179 16.85 -1.33 18.79
CA VAL A 179 17.69 -1.82 19.90
C VAL A 179 19.12 -1.85 19.41
N ASP A 180 20.02 -1.12 20.07
CA ASP A 180 21.41 -0.91 19.65
C ASP A 180 21.53 -0.44 18.18
N GLY A 181 20.61 0.42 17.76
CA GLY A 181 20.51 0.92 16.38
C GLY A 181 19.94 -0.08 15.36
N LYS A 182 19.60 -1.30 15.77
CA LYS A 182 19.01 -2.33 14.91
C LYS A 182 17.49 -2.31 15.01
N GLY A 183 16.81 -2.30 13.86
CA GLY A 183 15.36 -2.37 13.80
C GLY A 183 14.82 -3.70 14.33
N VAL A 184 13.87 -3.63 15.26
CA VAL A 184 13.12 -4.79 15.76
C VAL A 184 11.78 -4.84 15.01
N PRO A 185 11.50 -5.91 14.25
CA PRO A 185 10.28 -5.99 13.47
C PRO A 185 9.05 -6.18 14.36
N ILE A 186 7.97 -5.46 14.05
CA ILE A 186 6.69 -5.50 14.78
C ILE A 186 5.60 -5.98 13.82
N PHE A 187 5.40 -7.29 13.78
CA PHE A 187 4.49 -7.94 12.84
C PHE A 187 3.01 -7.89 13.27
N LYS A 188 2.73 -7.76 14.58
CA LYS A 188 1.36 -7.81 15.11
C LYS A 188 0.81 -6.40 15.34
N GLU A 189 -0.39 -6.17 14.81
CA GLU A 189 -1.13 -4.91 14.99
C GLU A 189 -1.37 -4.58 16.47
N PHE A 190 -1.77 -5.58 17.26
CA PHE A 190 -1.98 -5.44 18.70
C PHE A 190 -0.73 -4.89 19.42
N THR A 191 0.46 -5.45 19.11
CA THR A 191 1.73 -5.00 19.69
C THR A 191 2.04 -3.55 19.31
N ARG A 192 1.83 -3.20 18.04
CA ARG A 192 2.00 -1.84 17.53
C ARG A 192 1.08 -0.85 18.27
N ASN A 193 -0.20 -1.20 18.41
CA ASN A 193 -1.20 -0.37 19.07
C ASN A 193 -0.90 -0.18 20.55
N ILE A 194 -0.47 -1.22 21.26
CA ILE A 194 -0.06 -1.12 22.67
C ILE A 194 1.14 -0.19 22.82
N ILE A 195 2.21 -0.39 22.04
CA ILE A 195 3.41 0.44 22.13
C ILE A 195 3.05 1.90 21.87
N ALA A 196 2.34 2.17 20.78
CA ALA A 196 1.97 3.53 20.42
C ALA A 196 1.09 4.22 21.48
N ARG A 197 0.06 3.54 21.99
CA ARG A 197 -0.82 4.11 23.03
C ARG A 197 -0.05 4.37 24.33
N THR A 198 0.85 3.45 24.70
CA THR A 198 1.70 3.59 25.89
C THR A 198 2.65 4.79 25.73
N ILE A 199 3.37 4.86 24.62
CA ILE A 199 4.29 5.98 24.32
C ILE A 199 3.55 7.31 24.25
N LYS A 200 2.39 7.36 23.59
CA LYS A 200 1.57 8.57 23.52
C LYS A 200 1.09 9.00 24.91
N GLY A 201 0.65 8.06 25.75
CA GLY A 201 0.27 8.34 27.13
C GLY A 201 1.43 8.91 27.94
N MET A 202 2.61 8.29 27.87
CA MET A 202 3.83 8.77 28.54
C MET A 202 4.22 10.17 28.07
N ALA A 203 4.21 10.43 26.76
CA ALA A 203 4.54 11.75 26.20
C ALA A 203 3.53 12.81 26.64
N SER A 204 2.22 12.52 26.57
CA SER A 204 1.17 13.48 26.97
C SER A 204 1.20 13.89 28.45
N ALA A 205 1.82 13.08 29.31
CA ALA A 205 2.02 13.42 30.71
C ALA A 205 3.18 14.43 30.93
N LEU A 206 3.99 14.70 29.91
CA LEU A 206 5.10 15.66 29.95
C LEU A 206 4.65 17.03 29.43
N HIS A 207 5.22 18.10 29.99
CA HIS A 207 4.96 19.46 29.53
C HIS A 207 5.42 19.62 28.06
N GLY A 208 4.50 20.03 27.18
CA GLY A 208 4.77 20.16 25.74
C GLY A 208 4.83 18.84 24.98
N GLY A 209 4.40 17.73 25.57
CA GLY A 209 4.44 16.39 24.95
C GLY A 209 3.31 16.06 23.98
N GLU A 210 2.58 17.07 23.49
CA GLU A 210 1.60 16.90 22.41
C GLU A 210 2.30 16.93 21.04
N GLY A 211 2.02 15.95 20.20
CA GLY A 211 2.60 15.88 18.86
C GLY A 211 2.14 14.67 18.07
N GLN A 212 2.32 14.74 16.74
CA GLN A 212 1.99 13.64 15.83
C GLN A 212 3.17 12.67 15.62
N TYR A 213 4.38 13.09 15.96
CA TYR A 213 5.60 12.29 15.84
C TYR A 213 6.36 12.34 17.16
N ILE A 214 6.57 11.18 17.77
CA ILE A 214 7.20 11.04 19.08
C ILE A 214 8.43 10.15 18.90
N VAL A 215 9.60 10.66 19.33
CA VAL A 215 10.84 9.89 19.40
C VAL A 215 11.23 9.78 20.85
N ILE A 216 11.33 8.55 21.35
CA ILE A 216 11.88 8.26 22.67
C ILE A 216 13.25 7.64 22.48
N LYS A 217 14.26 8.26 23.10
CA LYS A 217 15.62 7.72 23.20
C LYS A 217 15.91 7.43 24.66
N VAL A 218 16.38 6.23 24.94
CA VAL A 218 16.83 5.82 26.28
C VAL A 218 18.28 5.42 26.16
N ASP A 219 19.14 6.05 26.96
CA ASP A 219 20.55 5.70 27.11
C ASP A 219 20.72 5.04 28.48
N TYR A 220 21.12 3.77 28.49
CA TYR A 220 21.31 3.00 29.72
C TYR A 220 22.71 3.17 30.33
N GLY A 221 23.61 3.93 29.70
CA GLY A 221 25.02 4.00 30.09
C GLY A 221 25.75 2.66 29.93
N LYS A 222 27.08 2.65 30.12
CA LYS A 222 27.82 1.40 30.25
C LYS A 222 27.50 0.78 31.61
N ALA A 223 27.12 -0.49 31.65
CA ALA A 223 27.15 -1.25 32.89
C ALA A 223 28.56 -1.11 33.48
N ALA A 224 28.67 -0.62 34.71
CA ALA A 224 29.94 -0.68 35.43
C ALA A 224 30.34 -2.16 35.47
N GLU A 225 31.46 -2.50 34.83
CA GLU A 225 32.10 -3.78 35.04
C GLU A 225 32.30 -3.90 36.55
N GLU A 226 31.64 -4.87 37.18
CA GLU A 226 31.90 -5.20 38.57
C GLU A 226 33.38 -5.56 38.67
N GLU A 227 34.18 -4.64 39.22
CA GLU A 227 35.55 -4.91 39.66
C GLU A 227 35.43 -5.99 40.74
N GLY A 228 35.66 -7.25 40.33
CA GLY A 228 35.80 -8.36 41.24
C GLY A 228 37.07 -8.19 42.06
N GLU A 229 36.91 -7.94 43.35
CA GLU A 229 37.88 -8.32 44.40
C GLU A 229 37.85 -9.84 44.64
#